data_AF-A0A4V1UC74-F1
#
_entry.id   AF-A0A4V1UC74-F1
#
_cell.length_a   1.000
_cell.length_b   1.000
_cell.length_c   1.000
_cell.angle_alpha   90.00
_cell.angle_beta   90.00
_cell.angle_gamma   90.00
#
_symmetry.space_group_name_H-M   'P 1'
#
loop_
_entity.id
_entity.type
_entity.pdbx_description
1 polymer ?
#
loop_
_entity_poly.entity_id
_entity_poly.type
_entity_poly.pdbx_seq_one_letter_code
_entity_poly.pdbx_strand_id
1 'polypeptide(L)'
;SGEAVVGFTLSNGAGTTGGTVTVTVEARPDPGQDPEVRGVATSQVTSARRFADAQINNFQRRLQDLHDGTNGSSNGVSLNVGLGGEADSDNDPREALRRQLGGRQQDRVDPGALGDDRSRDMLGLDLWADRRVGPAATAATDPSTRNLGAVGADGGTGGRASLGFWTAGSVDWGRQDAQGQRDYRFTTQGVTAGLDVRLSDQVVIGGGLGYGEDKTKIGDNGSVSTGHGVTGALYGSWRPAEAFYIDGVIGWSDLDFSSRRWTDGIGGDPSAYAAGDRSGDTRFVSAAFGRIVRRDAMVSEYYARLDARSISLDGFTETGAGLSALTWDAVEQ
;
A
#
# COMPACT_ATOMS: atom_id res chain seq x y z
N SER A 1 -31.16 18.56 -9.25
CA SER A 1 -31.43 19.89 -9.81
C SER A 1 -32.86 20.28 -9.51
N GLY A 2 -33.19 21.56 -9.58
CA GLY A 2 -34.54 22.05 -9.37
C GLY A 2 -34.68 23.50 -9.80
N GLU A 3 -35.91 23.94 -10.01
CA GLU A 3 -36.23 25.32 -10.38
C GLU A 3 -37.09 25.93 -9.25
N ALA A 4 -36.68 27.11 -8.76
CA ALA A 4 -37.46 27.89 -7.80
C ALA A 4 -37.87 29.21 -8.46
N VAL A 5 -39.17 29.42 -8.61
CA VAL A 5 -39.71 30.65 -9.19
C VAL A 5 -40.14 31.59 -8.06
N VAL A 6 -39.49 32.75 -7.97
CA VAL A 6 -39.80 33.80 -7.01
C VAL A 6 -40.63 34.87 -7.72
N GLY A 7 -41.93 34.93 -7.41
CA GLY A 7 -42.77 36.04 -7.82
C GLY A 7 -42.52 37.26 -6.93
N PHE A 8 -42.32 38.44 -7.52
CA PHE A 8 -42.20 39.69 -6.79
C PHE A 8 -43.13 40.75 -7.36
N THR A 9 -43.51 41.70 -6.52
CA THR A 9 -44.37 42.82 -6.91
C THR A 9 -43.75 44.11 -6.38
N LEU A 10 -43.52 45.07 -7.27
CA LEU A 10 -42.97 46.38 -6.95
C LEU A 10 -44.10 47.40 -7.02
N SER A 11 -44.23 48.24 -6.00
CA SER A 11 -45.24 49.32 -5.95
C SER A 11 -44.58 50.68 -5.73
N ASN A 12 -45.02 51.70 -6.47
CA ASN A 12 -44.67 53.10 -6.24
C ASN A 12 -45.91 54.01 -6.37
N GLY A 13 -45.73 55.33 -6.21
CA GLY A 13 -46.83 56.31 -6.28
C GLY A 13 -47.55 56.40 -7.63
N ALA A 14 -47.03 55.76 -8.68
CA ALA A 14 -47.62 55.72 -10.03
C ALA A 14 -48.28 54.37 -10.38
N GLY A 15 -48.07 53.30 -9.59
CA GLY A 15 -48.71 52.01 -9.80
C GLY A 15 -47.93 50.80 -9.24
N THR A 16 -48.44 49.60 -9.51
CA THR A 16 -47.89 48.32 -9.06
C THR A 16 -47.56 47.44 -10.26
N THR A 17 -46.35 46.87 -10.31
CA THR A 17 -45.88 45.96 -11.37
C THR A 17 -45.38 44.64 -10.78
N GLY A 18 -45.83 43.52 -11.31
CA GLY A 18 -45.36 42.18 -10.94
C GLY A 18 -44.27 41.67 -11.89
N GLY A 19 -43.36 40.85 -11.38
CA GLY A 19 -42.36 40.13 -12.15
C GLY A 19 -42.01 38.80 -11.49
N THR A 20 -41.28 37.94 -12.20
CA THR A 20 -40.79 36.66 -11.67
C THR A 20 -39.29 36.55 -11.88
N VAL A 21 -38.59 36.03 -10.88
CA VAL A 21 -37.19 35.60 -10.98
C VAL A 21 -37.17 34.07 -10.89
N THR A 22 -36.59 33.43 -11.89
CA THR A 22 -36.35 31.97 -11.85
C THR A 22 -34.94 31.70 -11.36
N VAL A 23 -34.81 30.94 -10.28
CA VAL A 23 -33.55 30.42 -9.75
C VAL A 23 -33.43 28.96 -10.18
N THR A 24 -32.45 28.66 -11.02
CA THR A 24 -32.16 27.28 -11.45
C THR A 24 -31.03 26.72 -10.60
N VAL A 25 -31.27 25.60 -9.91
CA VAL A 25 -30.27 24.87 -9.12
C VAL A 25 -29.80 23.68 -9.96
N GLU A 26 -28.57 23.75 -10.46
CA GLU A 26 -27.96 22.66 -11.20
C GLU A 26 -27.63 21.47 -10.29
N ALA A 27 -27.65 20.26 -10.84
CA ALA A 27 -27.25 19.07 -10.10
C ALA A 27 -25.71 19.02 -10.01
N ARG A 28 -25.17 18.73 -8.83
CA ARG A 28 -23.73 18.45 -8.72
C ARG A 28 -23.43 17.08 -9.31
N PRO A 29 -22.39 16.95 -10.17
CA PRO A 29 -21.87 15.65 -10.59
C PRO A 29 -21.47 14.79 -9.38
N ASP A 30 -21.61 13.47 -9.52
CA ASP A 30 -21.16 12.52 -8.49
C ASP A 30 -19.62 12.43 -8.48
N PRO A 31 -18.94 12.85 -7.39
CA PRO A 31 -17.48 12.79 -7.30
C PRO A 31 -16.94 11.36 -7.33
N GLY A 32 -17.74 10.35 -7.01
CA GLY A 32 -17.34 8.94 -7.08
C GLY A 32 -17.11 8.43 -8.51
N GLN A 33 -17.65 9.12 -9.51
CA GLN A 33 -17.42 8.81 -10.93
C GLN A 33 -16.19 9.54 -11.50
N ASP A 34 -15.71 10.58 -10.82
CA ASP A 34 -14.55 11.35 -11.26
C ASP A 34 -13.27 10.48 -11.15
N PRO A 35 -12.57 10.24 -12.27
CA PRO A 35 -11.33 9.47 -12.26
C PRO A 35 -10.21 10.12 -11.42
N GLU A 36 -10.14 11.45 -11.36
CA GLU A 36 -9.12 12.18 -10.59
C GLU A 36 -9.34 11.97 -9.09
N VAL A 37 -10.60 12.03 -8.65
CA VAL A 37 -11.01 11.74 -7.26
C VAL A 37 -10.64 10.30 -6.91
N ARG A 38 -11.09 9.31 -7.69
CA ARG A 38 -10.73 7.91 -7.45
C ARG A 38 -9.22 7.68 -7.43
N GLY A 39 -8.49 8.37 -8.31
CA GLY A 39 -7.04 8.33 -8.37
C GLY A 39 -6.35 8.76 -7.10
N VAL A 40 -6.73 9.91 -6.53
CA VAL A 40 -6.16 10.40 -5.26
C VAL A 40 -6.47 9.43 -4.11
N ALA A 41 -7.71 8.93 -4.05
CA ALA A 41 -8.14 7.99 -3.02
C ALA A 41 -7.31 6.71 -3.06
N THR A 42 -7.21 6.08 -4.24
CA THR A 42 -6.46 4.85 -4.44
C THR A 42 -4.97 5.08 -4.24
N SER A 43 -4.41 6.21 -4.66
CA SER A 43 -2.98 6.49 -4.50
C SER A 43 -2.59 6.53 -3.02
N GLN A 44 -3.34 7.23 -2.17
CA GLN A 44 -2.99 7.37 -0.75
C GLN A 44 -2.99 6.01 -0.02
N VAL A 45 -4.03 5.20 -0.22
CA VAL A 45 -4.11 3.85 0.34
C VAL A 45 -2.98 2.96 -0.18
N THR A 46 -2.72 3.00 -1.49
CA THR A 46 -1.69 2.15 -2.11
C THR A 46 -0.28 2.60 -1.69
N SER A 47 -0.05 3.89 -1.46
CA SER A 47 1.21 4.42 -0.94
C SER A 47 1.43 4.01 0.52
N ALA A 48 0.40 4.12 1.39
CA ALA A 48 0.46 3.60 2.76
C ALA A 48 0.80 2.10 2.80
N ARG A 49 0.14 1.33 1.92
CA ARG A 49 0.40 -0.10 1.74
C ARG A 49 1.85 -0.39 1.36
N ARG A 50 2.37 0.31 0.36
CA ARG A 50 3.76 0.18 -0.11
C ARG A 50 4.78 0.62 0.94
N PHE A 51 4.51 1.65 1.74
CA PHE A 51 5.38 2.01 2.86
C PHE A 51 5.49 0.87 3.87
N ALA A 52 4.39 0.26 4.27
CA ALA A 52 4.42 -0.89 5.16
C ALA A 52 5.22 -2.05 4.56
N ASP A 53 4.99 -2.39 3.29
CA ASP A 53 5.72 -3.47 2.61
C ASP A 53 7.23 -3.20 2.54
N ALA A 54 7.63 -1.98 2.19
CA ALA A 54 9.05 -1.59 2.16
C ALA A 54 9.72 -1.78 3.53
N GLN A 55 9.05 -1.33 4.60
CA GLN A 55 9.59 -1.46 5.95
C GLN A 55 9.63 -2.93 6.40
N ILE A 56 8.55 -3.69 6.22
CA ILE A 56 8.52 -5.13 6.52
C ILE A 56 9.68 -5.83 5.80
N ASN A 57 9.88 -5.56 4.51
CA ASN A 57 10.95 -6.18 3.72
C ASN A 57 12.34 -5.78 4.21
N ASN A 58 12.55 -4.54 4.66
CA ASN A 58 13.82 -4.10 5.25
C ASN A 58 14.12 -4.86 6.55
N PHE A 59 13.15 -4.96 7.46
CA PHE A 59 13.32 -5.71 8.72
C PHE A 59 13.46 -7.23 8.48
N GLN A 60 12.72 -7.79 7.53
CA GLN A 60 12.79 -9.22 7.19
C GLN A 60 14.14 -9.61 6.59
N ARG A 61 14.74 -8.76 5.75
CA ARG A 61 16.12 -8.96 5.29
C ARG A 61 17.11 -8.99 6.45
N ARG A 62 16.98 -8.07 7.42
CA ARG A 62 17.84 -8.12 8.62
C ARG A 62 17.60 -9.39 9.44
N LEU A 63 16.35 -9.82 9.61
CA LEU A 63 16.03 -11.06 10.33
C LEU A 63 16.66 -12.29 9.66
N GLN A 64 16.72 -12.33 8.33
CA GLN A 64 17.44 -13.36 7.57
C GLN A 64 18.95 -13.35 7.90
N ASP A 65 19.60 -12.18 7.86
CA ASP A 65 21.02 -12.06 8.26
C ASP A 65 21.26 -12.59 9.69
N LEU A 66 20.34 -12.27 10.61
CA LEU A 66 20.42 -12.66 12.02
C LEU A 66 20.24 -14.17 12.22
N HIS A 67 19.25 -14.77 11.55
CA HIS A 67 19.02 -16.20 11.67
C HIS A 67 20.13 -17.02 11.03
N ASP A 68 20.86 -16.49 10.04
CA ASP A 68 22.02 -17.16 9.45
C ASP A 68 23.25 -17.12 10.37
N GLY A 69 23.10 -16.48 11.54
CA GLY A 69 24.08 -16.45 12.60
C GLY A 69 24.95 -15.19 12.58
N THR A 70 24.71 -14.26 11.65
CA THR A 70 25.46 -13.01 11.60
C THR A 70 24.75 -11.93 12.42
N ASN A 71 25.36 -11.51 13.53
CA ASN A 71 24.93 -10.28 14.24
C ASN A 71 25.85 -9.09 13.85
N GLY A 72 26.68 -9.27 12.83
CA GLY A 72 27.58 -8.24 12.33
C GLY A 72 26.83 -7.04 11.78
N SER A 73 27.52 -5.90 11.71
CA SER A 73 26.94 -4.70 11.12
C SER A 73 26.85 -4.85 9.60
N SER A 74 25.70 -4.49 9.02
CA SER A 74 25.44 -4.61 7.58
C SER A 74 24.81 -3.35 6.99
N ASN A 75 25.04 -3.10 5.71
CA ASN A 75 24.38 -2.02 4.98
C ASN A 75 23.92 -2.59 3.64
N GLY A 76 22.69 -2.31 3.21
CA GLY A 76 22.19 -2.84 1.94
C GLY A 76 21.19 -1.92 1.25
N VAL A 77 21.11 -1.99 -0.07
CA VAL A 77 20.10 -1.28 -0.87
C VAL A 77 19.46 -2.27 -1.84
N SER A 78 18.13 -2.31 -1.88
CA SER A 78 17.35 -3.05 -2.87
C SER A 78 16.68 -2.11 -3.87
N LEU A 79 16.60 -2.57 -5.11
CA LEU A 79 15.86 -1.91 -6.18
C LEU A 79 14.80 -2.88 -6.70
N ASN A 80 13.55 -2.45 -6.69
CA ASN A 80 12.40 -3.21 -7.18
C ASN A 80 11.78 -2.47 -8.36
N VAL A 81 11.55 -3.19 -9.45
CA VAL A 81 10.95 -2.64 -10.68
C VAL A 81 9.68 -3.43 -11.00
N GLY A 82 8.53 -2.82 -10.73
CA GLY A 82 7.23 -3.29 -11.19
C GLY A 82 7.00 -2.88 -12.63
N LEU A 83 7.19 -3.79 -13.57
CA LEU A 83 6.75 -3.61 -14.95
C LEU A 83 5.24 -3.90 -14.97
N GLY A 84 4.43 -2.85 -15.08
CA GLY A 84 2.97 -2.94 -14.99
C GLY A 84 2.40 -4.00 -15.94
N GLY A 85 1.77 -5.02 -15.37
CA GLY A 85 0.70 -5.77 -16.01
C GLY A 85 -0.63 -5.09 -15.64
N GLU A 86 -1.65 -5.31 -16.48
CA GLU A 86 -3.02 -4.82 -16.27
C GLU A 86 -3.42 -4.89 -14.79
N ALA A 87 -4.11 -3.85 -14.33
CA ALA A 87 -4.67 -3.77 -12.99
C ALA A 87 -5.21 -5.15 -12.60
N ASP A 88 -4.72 -5.70 -11.50
CA ASP A 88 -5.23 -6.93 -10.94
C ASP A 88 -6.72 -6.72 -10.62
N SER A 89 -7.57 -7.05 -11.59
CA SER A 89 -9.02 -6.97 -11.50
C SER A 89 -9.57 -7.85 -10.39
N ASP A 90 -8.74 -8.74 -9.83
CA ASP A 90 -9.12 -9.63 -8.75
C ASP A 90 -9.00 -8.99 -7.36
N ASN A 91 -8.37 -7.82 -7.23
CA ASN A 91 -8.12 -7.15 -5.95
C ASN A 91 -8.89 -5.82 -5.76
N ASP A 92 -9.93 -5.54 -6.56
CA ASP A 92 -10.85 -4.44 -6.27
C ASP A 92 -11.78 -4.82 -5.09
N PRO A 93 -11.68 -4.17 -3.91
CA PRO A 93 -12.56 -4.45 -2.76
C PRO A 93 -14.05 -4.26 -3.09
N ARG A 94 -14.39 -3.53 -4.16
CA ARG A 94 -15.76 -3.36 -4.65
C ARG A 94 -16.27 -4.59 -5.39
N GLU A 95 -15.42 -5.31 -6.10
CA GLU A 95 -15.79 -6.59 -6.73
C GLU A 95 -15.97 -7.70 -5.70
N ALA A 96 -15.12 -7.74 -4.67
CA ALA A 96 -15.27 -8.65 -3.54
C ALA A 96 -16.62 -8.45 -2.82
N LEU A 97 -17.02 -7.18 -2.60
CA LEU A 97 -18.32 -6.83 -2.01
C LEU A 97 -19.49 -7.13 -2.97
N ARG A 98 -19.31 -6.95 -4.28
CA ARG A 98 -20.33 -7.23 -5.30
C ARG A 98 -20.57 -8.74 -5.49
N ARG A 99 -19.52 -9.57 -5.33
CA ARG A 99 -19.61 -11.03 -5.23
C ARG A 99 -20.34 -11.45 -3.95
N GLN A 100 -20.06 -10.78 -2.83
CA GLN A 100 -20.68 -11.06 -1.52
C GLN A 100 -22.17 -10.67 -1.47
N LEU A 101 -22.58 -9.67 -2.26
CA LEU A 101 -23.96 -9.17 -2.34
C LEU A 101 -24.81 -9.79 -3.47
N GLY A 102 -24.31 -10.80 -4.18
CA GLY A 102 -25.12 -11.71 -4.99
C GLY A 102 -25.82 -11.11 -6.22
N GLY A 103 -25.25 -10.08 -6.85
CA GLY A 103 -25.81 -9.45 -8.06
C GLY A 103 -25.78 -10.38 -9.28
N ARG A 104 -26.91 -11.02 -9.59
CA ARG A 104 -27.15 -11.75 -10.85
C ARG A 104 -27.22 -10.77 -12.02
N GLN A 105 -26.30 -10.85 -12.97
CA GLN A 105 -26.60 -10.63 -14.40
C GLN A 105 -25.70 -11.54 -15.23
N GLN A 106 -26.35 -12.27 -16.12
CA GLN A 106 -25.81 -13.34 -16.98
C GLN A 106 -24.79 -12.81 -17.98
N ASP A 107 -23.63 -13.44 -18.04
CA ASP A 107 -23.03 -13.82 -19.33
C ASP A 107 -22.68 -15.31 -19.28
N ARG A 108 -23.08 -16.02 -20.34
CA ARG A 108 -23.01 -17.48 -20.46
C ARG A 108 -21.58 -17.97 -20.27
N VAL A 109 -21.37 -18.86 -19.30
CA VAL A 109 -20.17 -19.70 -19.24
C VAL A 109 -20.59 -21.16 -19.18
N ASP A 110 -19.86 -21.92 -19.99
CA ASP A 110 -19.93 -23.32 -20.41
C ASP A 110 -20.34 -24.34 -19.31
N PRO A 111 -21.33 -25.22 -19.54
CA PRO A 111 -21.71 -26.28 -18.61
C PRO A 111 -20.69 -27.42 -18.65
N GLY A 112 -19.52 -27.19 -18.05
CA GLY A 112 -18.46 -28.20 -17.87
C GLY A 112 -17.59 -28.02 -16.63
N ALA A 113 -17.67 -26.88 -15.93
CA ALA A 113 -16.82 -26.60 -14.76
C ALA A 113 -17.57 -26.84 -13.44
N LEU A 114 -18.00 -28.09 -13.20
CA LEU A 114 -18.34 -28.56 -11.85
C LEU A 114 -17.12 -29.32 -11.31
N GLY A 115 -16.21 -28.56 -10.70
CA GLY A 115 -15.21 -29.05 -9.77
C GLY A 115 -15.51 -28.43 -8.40
N ASP A 116 -15.90 -29.28 -7.47
CA ASP A 116 -16.24 -28.96 -6.10
C ASP A 116 -14.98 -28.47 -5.35
N ASP A 117 -14.96 -27.20 -4.92
CA ASP A 117 -14.15 -26.75 -3.78
C ASP A 117 -14.52 -25.30 -3.42
N ARG A 118 -15.52 -25.17 -2.53
CA ARG A 118 -15.81 -23.91 -1.82
C ARG A 118 -15.28 -24.01 -0.41
N SER A 119 -14.04 -23.58 -0.19
CA SER A 119 -13.54 -22.93 1.05
C SER A 119 -12.00 -22.93 1.07
N ARG A 120 -11.33 -21.82 0.67
CA ARG A 120 -9.94 -21.56 1.09
C ARG A 120 -9.31 -20.18 0.83
N ASP A 121 -10.01 -19.17 0.34
CA ASP A 121 -9.37 -17.88 0.06
C ASP A 121 -9.55 -16.87 1.20
N MET A 122 -8.76 -17.03 2.27
CA MET A 122 -8.39 -15.94 3.20
C MET A 122 -7.03 -16.19 3.90
N LEU A 123 -6.27 -17.21 3.50
CA LEU A 123 -4.97 -17.52 4.06
C LEU A 123 -4.05 -17.96 2.92
N GLY A 124 -3.12 -17.09 2.51
CA GLY A 124 -2.06 -17.43 1.58
C GLY A 124 -1.12 -18.47 2.18
N LEU A 125 -1.51 -19.74 2.09
CA LEU A 125 -0.68 -20.89 2.41
C LEU A 125 -0.38 -21.63 1.10
N ASP A 126 0.77 -21.32 0.50
CA ASP A 126 1.33 -22.11 -0.61
C ASP A 126 1.90 -23.43 -0.06
N LEU A 127 1.01 -24.41 0.12
CA LEU A 127 1.36 -25.78 0.46
C LEU A 127 1.38 -26.63 -0.82
N TRP A 128 2.56 -26.88 -1.37
CA TRP A 128 2.71 -27.69 -2.58
C TRP A 128 2.51 -29.18 -2.29
N ALA A 129 1.47 -29.76 -2.92
CA ALA A 129 1.37 -31.18 -3.19
C ALA A 129 1.80 -31.47 -4.65
N ASP A 130 2.53 -32.57 -4.78
CA ASP A 130 3.31 -33.07 -5.91
C ASP A 130 2.53 -33.23 -7.24
N ARG A 131 2.97 -32.59 -8.34
CA ARG A 131 2.64 -33.02 -9.72
C ARG A 131 3.65 -32.49 -10.76
N ARG A 132 4.29 -33.41 -11.48
CA ARG A 132 5.15 -33.14 -12.65
C ARG A 132 4.27 -32.86 -13.90
N VAL A 133 4.62 -31.84 -14.70
CA VAL A 133 4.60 -31.74 -16.19
C VAL A 133 4.66 -30.27 -16.66
N GLY A 134 5.61 -29.97 -17.57
CA GLY A 134 5.46 -29.07 -18.74
C GLY A 134 5.47 -27.53 -18.54
N PRO A 135 6.04 -26.75 -19.48
CA PRO A 135 6.29 -25.33 -19.28
C PRO A 135 5.04 -24.50 -19.52
N ALA A 136 4.37 -24.10 -18.44
CA ALA A 136 3.54 -22.91 -18.39
C ALA A 136 3.84 -22.25 -17.04
N ALA A 137 4.70 -21.23 -17.10
CA ALA A 137 5.08 -20.45 -15.93
C ALA A 137 3.90 -19.55 -15.51
N THR A 138 3.17 -19.96 -14.48
CA THR A 138 2.52 -19.01 -13.57
C THR A 138 3.54 -18.67 -12.50
N ALA A 139 4.24 -17.56 -12.74
CA ALA A 139 5.15 -16.97 -11.79
C ALA A 139 4.37 -16.50 -10.56
N ALA A 140 4.63 -17.13 -9.41
CA ALA A 140 4.79 -16.34 -8.19
C ALA A 140 6.00 -15.46 -8.46
N THR A 141 5.76 -14.25 -8.98
CA THR A 141 6.81 -13.26 -9.23
C THR A 141 7.39 -12.86 -7.88
N ASP A 142 8.46 -13.53 -7.48
CA ASP A 142 9.57 -12.86 -6.83
C ASP A 142 10.01 -11.73 -7.79
N PRO A 143 9.72 -10.45 -7.49
CA PRO A 143 10.28 -9.37 -8.30
C PRO A 143 11.79 -9.51 -8.15
N SER A 144 12.50 -9.65 -9.26
CA SER A 144 13.96 -9.85 -9.29
C SER A 144 14.68 -8.79 -8.45
N THR A 145 14.92 -9.08 -7.18
CA THR A 145 15.61 -8.21 -6.22
C THR A 145 17.10 -8.32 -6.54
N ARG A 146 17.64 -7.32 -7.25
CA ARG A 146 19.10 -7.19 -7.33
C ARG A 146 19.60 -6.60 -6.02
N ASN A 147 20.04 -7.47 -5.12
CA ASN A 147 20.79 -7.07 -3.93
C ASN A 147 22.13 -6.46 -4.37
N LEU A 148 22.28 -5.15 -4.20
CA LEU A 148 23.55 -4.47 -4.42
C LEU A 148 24.37 -4.57 -3.12
N GLY A 149 25.17 -5.63 -3.03
CA GLY A 149 26.27 -5.88 -2.10
C GLY A 149 26.14 -5.34 -0.67
N ALA A 150 25.83 -6.23 0.28
CA ALA A 150 26.09 -5.97 1.70
C ALA A 150 27.58 -6.16 2.01
N VAL A 151 28.23 -5.12 2.52
CA VAL A 151 29.60 -5.21 3.04
C VAL A 151 29.51 -5.36 4.56
N GLY A 152 29.76 -6.57 5.06
CA GLY A 152 29.85 -6.84 6.49
C GLY A 152 31.09 -6.20 7.08
N ALA A 153 30.93 -5.37 8.11
CA ALA A 153 32.07 -4.90 8.91
C ALA A 153 32.31 -5.91 10.04
N ASP A 154 33.36 -6.73 9.91
CA ASP A 154 33.77 -7.69 10.94
C ASP A 154 34.29 -6.94 12.19
N GLY A 155 33.48 -6.96 13.25
CA GLY A 155 33.86 -6.55 14.61
C GLY A 155 34.04 -7.78 15.50
N GLY A 156 35.29 -8.05 15.89
CA GLY A 156 35.75 -9.32 16.46
C GLY A 156 35.17 -9.78 17.81
N THR A 157 35.50 -11.04 18.06
CA THR A 157 35.17 -11.97 19.15
C THR A 157 35.34 -11.48 20.59
N GLY A 158 34.34 -11.78 21.43
CA GLY A 158 34.46 -11.86 22.89
C GLY A 158 33.09 -12.14 23.50
N GLY A 159 32.99 -13.07 24.46
CA GLY A 159 31.75 -13.56 25.09
C GLY A 159 30.93 -12.55 25.91
N ARG A 160 30.74 -11.35 25.37
CA ARG A 160 29.78 -10.32 25.79
C ARG A 160 28.74 -10.19 24.67
N ALA A 161 27.51 -9.81 25.04
CA ALA A 161 26.45 -9.51 24.10
C ALA A 161 26.99 -8.71 22.90
N SER A 162 26.93 -9.32 21.70
CA SER A 162 27.39 -8.67 20.48
C SER A 162 26.34 -7.66 20.05
N LEU A 163 26.77 -6.46 19.68
CA LEU A 163 25.91 -5.40 19.17
C LEU A 163 26.11 -5.31 17.65
N GLY A 164 25.02 -5.39 16.90
CA GLY A 164 24.97 -5.16 15.46
C GLY A 164 24.28 -3.84 15.15
N PHE A 165 24.80 -3.11 14.16
CA PHE A 165 24.12 -1.96 13.55
C PHE A 165 23.85 -2.26 12.09
N TRP A 166 22.67 -1.90 11.58
CA TRP A 166 22.38 -2.10 10.18
C TRP A 166 21.63 -0.94 9.55
N THR A 167 21.79 -0.83 8.23
CA THR A 167 20.96 0.03 7.40
C THR A 167 20.43 -0.73 6.18
N ALA A 168 19.21 -0.41 5.77
CA ALA A 168 18.60 -0.91 4.57
C ALA A 168 17.97 0.23 3.78
N GLY A 169 18.14 0.21 2.46
CA GLY A 169 17.44 1.03 1.50
C GLY A 169 16.57 0.17 0.58
N SER A 170 15.51 0.76 0.08
CA SER A 170 14.59 0.19 -0.90
C SER A 170 14.09 1.29 -1.81
N VAL A 171 14.07 1.04 -3.12
CA VAL A 171 13.41 1.91 -4.09
C VAL A 171 12.50 1.06 -4.97
N ASP A 172 11.22 1.41 -4.99
CA ASP A 172 10.18 0.76 -5.77
C ASP A 172 9.68 1.69 -6.87
N TRP A 173 9.73 1.21 -8.10
CA TRP A 173 9.17 1.90 -9.28
C TRP A 173 8.08 1.07 -9.92
N GLY A 174 6.98 1.70 -10.34
CA GLY A 174 5.96 0.99 -11.08
C GLY A 174 4.96 1.86 -11.82
N ARG A 175 4.14 1.17 -12.62
CA ARG A 175 2.94 1.71 -13.29
C ARG A 175 1.74 0.87 -12.89
N GLN A 176 0.61 1.53 -12.68
CA GLN A 176 -0.64 0.88 -12.38
C GLN A 176 -1.71 1.48 -13.29
N ASP A 177 -2.46 0.66 -14.00
CA ASP A 177 -3.63 1.16 -14.71
C ASP A 177 -4.80 1.22 -13.73
N ALA A 178 -5.55 2.31 -13.71
CA ALA A 178 -6.81 2.40 -12.97
C ALA A 178 -7.94 2.52 -13.99
N GLN A 179 -9.04 1.78 -13.80
CA GLN A 179 -10.16 1.70 -14.75
C GLN A 179 -10.64 3.08 -15.22
N GLY A 180 -10.23 3.47 -16.44
CA GLY A 180 -10.59 4.72 -17.10
C GLY A 180 -9.48 5.78 -17.19
N GLN A 181 -8.27 5.52 -16.71
CA GLN A 181 -7.13 6.45 -16.77
C GLN A 181 -5.85 5.72 -17.16
N ARG A 182 -5.18 6.21 -18.20
CA ARG A 182 -3.84 5.78 -18.59
C ARG A 182 -2.83 6.59 -17.76
N ASP A 183 -1.67 5.99 -17.44
CA ASP A 183 -0.49 6.66 -16.85
C ASP A 183 -0.45 6.99 -15.34
N TYR A 184 -0.86 6.08 -14.43
CA TYR A 184 -0.39 6.20 -13.03
C TYR A 184 1.05 5.75 -12.94
N ARG A 185 1.89 6.64 -12.42
CA ARG A 185 3.31 6.38 -12.15
C ARG A 185 3.60 6.68 -10.70
N PHE A 186 4.26 5.74 -10.05
CA PHE A 186 4.68 5.89 -8.67
C PHE A 186 6.18 5.67 -8.50
N THR A 187 6.71 6.27 -7.45
CA THR A 187 8.07 6.02 -6.96
C THR A 187 8.01 6.06 -5.45
N THR A 188 8.33 4.94 -4.83
CA THR A 188 8.46 4.82 -3.38
C THR A 188 9.93 4.60 -3.05
N GLN A 189 10.44 5.34 -2.09
CA GLN A 189 11.78 5.12 -1.56
C GLN A 189 11.70 5.03 -0.04
N GLY A 190 12.45 4.11 0.54
CA GLY A 190 12.47 3.88 1.97
C GLY A 190 13.87 3.58 2.45
N VAL A 191 14.26 4.19 3.57
CA VAL A 191 15.47 3.87 4.30
C VAL A 191 15.12 3.45 5.72
N THR A 192 15.84 2.48 6.25
CA THR A 192 15.66 1.97 7.60
C THR A 192 17.04 1.79 8.23
N ALA A 193 17.17 2.13 9.50
CA ALA A 193 18.36 1.87 10.28
C ALA A 193 17.96 1.22 11.60
N GLY A 194 18.79 0.31 12.11
CA GLY A 194 18.49 -0.40 13.33
C GLY A 194 19.71 -0.90 14.07
N LEU A 195 19.43 -1.35 15.29
CA LEU A 195 20.41 -1.89 16.22
C LEU A 195 19.83 -3.17 16.81
N ASP A 196 20.67 -4.19 16.92
CA ASP A 196 20.30 -5.45 17.56
C ASP A 196 21.40 -5.96 18.47
N VAL A 197 20.97 -6.70 19.49
CA VAL A 197 21.83 -7.30 20.50
C VAL A 197 21.59 -8.79 20.58
N ARG A 198 22.68 -9.55 20.54
CA ARG A 198 22.66 -11.00 20.79
C ARG A 198 22.57 -11.25 22.30
N LEU A 199 21.40 -11.70 22.76
CA LEU A 199 21.17 -12.02 24.17
C LEU A 199 21.72 -13.40 24.53
N SER A 200 21.66 -14.35 23.59
CA SER A 200 22.23 -15.69 23.70
C SER A 200 22.62 -16.19 22.31
N ASP A 201 23.25 -17.36 22.21
CA ASP A 201 23.58 -17.98 20.92
C ASP A 201 22.33 -18.27 20.05
N GLN A 202 21.15 -18.29 20.68
CA GLN A 202 19.87 -18.60 20.05
C GLN A 202 18.93 -17.41 19.89
N VAL A 203 19.14 -16.28 20.59
CA VAL A 203 18.19 -15.16 20.63
C VAL A 203 18.89 -13.85 20.32
N VAL A 204 18.36 -13.15 19.31
CA VAL A 204 18.71 -11.77 18.97
C VAL A 204 17.46 -10.91 19.00
N ILE A 205 17.54 -9.73 19.60
CA ILE A 205 16.46 -8.74 19.57
C ILE A 205 17.01 -7.41 19.08
N GLY A 206 16.17 -6.60 18.45
CA GLY A 206 16.55 -5.28 18.00
C GLY A 206 15.38 -4.35 17.79
N GLY A 207 15.73 -3.12 17.46
CA GLY A 207 14.79 -2.08 17.09
C GLY A 207 15.35 -1.24 15.96
N GLY A 208 14.47 -0.60 15.21
CA GLY A 208 14.88 0.27 14.11
C GLY A 208 13.88 1.37 13.83
N LEU A 209 14.38 2.37 13.13
CA LEU A 209 13.62 3.51 12.63
C LEU A 209 13.72 3.55 11.11
N GLY A 210 12.62 3.91 10.47
CA GLY A 210 12.52 4.04 9.03
C GLY A 210 11.94 5.38 8.61
N TYR A 211 12.30 5.79 7.41
CA TYR A 211 11.68 6.92 6.72
C TYR A 211 11.36 6.50 5.28
N GLY A 212 10.18 6.87 4.81
CA GLY A 212 9.74 6.61 3.45
C GLY A 212 9.13 7.84 2.78
N GLU A 213 9.30 7.94 1.47
CA GLU A 213 8.66 8.96 0.64
C GLU A 213 8.02 8.29 -0.58
N ASP A 214 6.85 8.78 -0.98
CA ASP A 214 6.12 8.34 -2.16
C ASP A 214 5.67 9.55 -2.98
N LYS A 215 5.76 9.41 -4.30
CA LYS A 215 5.14 10.34 -5.23
C LYS A 215 4.36 9.58 -6.28
N THR A 216 3.06 9.86 -6.35
CA THR A 216 2.15 9.27 -7.31
C THR A 216 1.54 10.36 -8.19
N LYS A 217 1.73 10.22 -9.51
CA LYS A 217 1.06 11.07 -10.52
C LYS A 217 -0.21 10.38 -10.98
N ILE A 218 -1.28 11.15 -11.11
CA ILE A 218 -2.64 10.69 -11.36
C ILE A 218 -3.14 11.36 -12.64
N GLY A 219 -3.52 10.55 -13.62
CA GLY A 219 -4.02 11.02 -14.91
C GLY A 219 -3.06 11.95 -15.65
N ASP A 220 -3.60 12.69 -16.61
CA ASP A 220 -2.85 13.59 -17.49
C ASP A 220 -2.95 15.08 -17.09
N ASN A 221 -3.90 15.42 -16.21
CA ASN A 221 -4.20 16.81 -15.84
C ASN A 221 -3.31 17.38 -14.72
N GLY A 222 -2.27 16.62 -14.35
CA GLY A 222 -1.27 17.05 -13.36
C GLY A 222 -1.70 16.86 -11.92
N SER A 223 -2.71 16.01 -11.66
CA SER A 223 -3.02 15.57 -10.30
C SER A 223 -1.86 14.78 -9.71
N VAL A 224 -1.57 15.02 -8.45
CA VAL A 224 -0.44 14.43 -7.75
C VAL A 224 -0.77 14.21 -6.28
N SER A 225 -0.29 13.08 -5.76
CA SER A 225 -0.24 12.81 -4.34
C SER A 225 1.21 12.54 -3.94
N THR A 226 1.67 13.22 -2.90
CA THR A 226 2.97 13.01 -2.27
C THR A 226 2.73 12.55 -0.85
N GLY A 227 3.39 11.48 -0.44
CA GLY A 227 3.30 10.96 0.92
C GLY A 227 4.68 10.81 1.54
N HIS A 228 4.75 10.95 2.86
CA HIS A 228 5.93 10.54 3.63
C HIS A 228 5.51 9.78 4.89
N GLY A 229 6.38 8.88 5.35
CA GLY A 229 6.12 8.07 6.53
C GLY A 229 7.34 7.94 7.42
N VAL A 230 7.13 7.99 8.73
CA VAL A 230 8.16 7.69 9.74
C VAL A 230 7.74 6.42 10.47
N THR A 231 8.63 5.43 10.50
CA THR A 231 8.34 4.10 11.04
C THR A 231 9.23 3.80 12.23
N GLY A 232 8.67 3.18 13.27
CA GLY A 232 9.41 2.53 14.34
C GLY A 232 9.03 1.06 14.45
N ALA A 233 10.00 0.19 14.67
CA ALA A 233 9.73 -1.25 14.81
C ALA A 233 10.64 -1.93 15.85
N LEU A 234 10.13 -3.02 16.39
CA LEU A 234 10.85 -3.98 17.22
C LEU A 234 10.85 -5.33 16.52
N TYR A 235 11.99 -6.01 16.54
CA TYR A 235 12.15 -7.29 15.88
C TYR A 235 13.01 -8.24 16.72
N GLY A 236 12.91 -9.53 16.40
CA GLY A 236 13.73 -10.54 17.04
C GLY A 236 13.77 -11.84 16.24
N SER A 237 14.88 -12.54 16.40
CA SER A 237 15.12 -13.86 15.82
C SER A 237 15.42 -14.84 16.95
N TRP A 238 14.73 -15.98 16.93
CA TRP A 238 14.90 -17.07 17.89
C TRP A 238 15.17 -18.39 17.16
N ARG A 239 16.27 -19.04 17.53
CA ARG A 239 16.72 -20.33 17.00
C ARG A 239 16.63 -21.41 18.08
N PRO A 240 15.44 -22.00 18.34
CA PRO A 240 15.26 -23.00 19.40
C PRO A 240 16.13 -24.25 19.20
N ALA A 241 16.45 -24.58 17.95
CA ALA A 241 17.35 -25.67 17.57
C ALA A 241 18.14 -25.26 16.32
N GLU A 242 19.28 -25.90 16.05
CA GLU A 242 20.17 -25.53 14.93
C GLU A 242 19.45 -25.48 13.58
N ALA A 243 18.49 -26.39 13.39
CA ALA A 243 17.72 -26.54 12.17
C ALA A 243 16.46 -25.67 12.11
N PHE A 244 16.08 -24.94 13.16
CA PHE A 244 14.82 -24.19 13.21
C PHE A 244 15.05 -22.72 13.58
N TYR A 245 14.25 -21.84 12.99
CA TYR A 245 14.23 -20.42 13.33
C TYR A 245 12.79 -19.89 13.37
N ILE A 246 12.60 -18.86 14.18
CA ILE A 246 11.40 -18.06 14.28
C ILE A 246 11.84 -16.60 14.31
N ASP A 247 11.44 -15.86 13.29
CA ASP A 247 11.71 -14.44 13.15
C ASP A 247 10.41 -13.67 13.26
N GLY A 248 10.46 -12.50 13.89
CA GLY A 248 9.30 -11.65 14.06
C GLY A 248 9.66 -10.18 14.06
N VAL A 249 8.78 -9.36 13.50
CA VAL A 249 8.80 -7.90 13.59
C VAL A 249 7.40 -7.37 13.82
N ILE A 250 7.29 -6.34 14.65
CA ILE A 250 6.11 -5.50 14.81
C ILE A 250 6.53 -4.05 14.66
N GLY A 251 5.73 -3.27 13.95
CA GLY A 251 6.01 -1.86 13.73
C GLY A 251 4.78 -0.98 13.61
N TRP A 252 5.03 0.31 13.78
CA TRP A 252 4.07 1.40 13.68
C TRP A 252 4.68 2.50 12.82
N SER A 253 3.86 3.14 12.00
CA SER A 253 4.28 4.23 11.14
C SER A 253 3.25 5.34 11.15
N ASP A 254 3.71 6.56 11.37
CA ASP A 254 2.92 7.77 11.13
C ASP A 254 3.09 8.17 9.67
N LEU A 255 1.99 8.60 9.03
CA LEU A 255 1.90 8.95 7.62
C LEU A 255 1.33 10.35 7.45
N ASP A 256 1.88 11.08 6.48
CA ASP A 256 1.35 12.36 6.05
C ASP A 256 1.31 12.39 4.52
N PHE A 257 0.21 12.89 3.97
CA PHE A 257 -0.03 12.98 2.55
C PHE A 257 -0.44 14.39 2.19
N SER A 258 0.21 14.96 1.19
CA SER A 258 -0.28 16.15 0.49
C SER A 258 -0.78 15.77 -0.89
N SER A 259 -1.91 16.34 -1.28
CA SER A 259 -2.57 16.05 -2.55
C SER A 259 -2.95 17.33 -3.27
N ARG A 260 -2.82 17.29 -4.59
CA ARG A 260 -3.32 18.33 -5.49
C ARG A 260 -4.06 17.65 -6.63
N ARG A 261 -5.38 17.85 -6.67
CA ARG A 261 -6.29 17.22 -7.63
C ARG A 261 -6.79 18.25 -8.63
N TRP A 262 -6.72 17.93 -9.92
CA TRP A 262 -7.39 18.70 -10.95
C TRP A 262 -8.91 18.53 -10.82
N THR A 263 -9.64 19.63 -10.94
CA THR A 263 -11.10 19.59 -11.01
C THR A 263 -11.61 20.49 -12.12
N ASP A 264 -12.57 19.97 -12.86
CA ASP A 264 -13.41 20.80 -13.71
C ASP A 264 -14.33 21.64 -12.82
N GLY A 265 -14.46 22.92 -13.15
CA GLY A 265 -15.29 23.85 -12.39
C GLY A 265 -16.78 23.52 -12.51
N ILE A 266 -17.55 23.76 -11.45
CA ILE A 266 -18.99 23.46 -11.39
C ILE A 266 -19.77 24.77 -11.18
N GLY A 267 -20.92 24.92 -11.83
CA GLY A 267 -21.82 26.06 -11.60
C GLY A 267 -21.26 27.40 -12.09
N GLY A 268 -20.40 27.38 -13.11
CA GLY A 268 -19.75 28.56 -13.69
C GLY A 268 -18.41 28.93 -13.06
N ASP A 269 -17.96 28.22 -12.01
CA ASP A 269 -16.59 28.36 -11.51
C ASP A 269 -15.58 27.87 -12.56
N PRO A 270 -14.38 28.49 -12.65
CA PRO A 270 -13.32 28.00 -13.52
C PRO A 270 -12.74 26.67 -13.02
N SER A 271 -12.14 25.89 -13.91
CA SER A 271 -11.33 24.74 -13.51
C SER A 271 -10.19 25.19 -12.60
N ALA A 272 -9.91 24.40 -11.57
CA ALA A 272 -8.96 24.74 -10.52
C ALA A 272 -8.27 23.48 -9.98
N TYR A 273 -7.30 23.70 -9.09
CA TYR A 273 -6.71 22.62 -8.31
C TYR A 273 -7.29 22.63 -6.89
N ALA A 274 -7.77 21.46 -6.45
CA ALA A 274 -8.14 21.20 -5.08
C ALA A 274 -6.90 20.69 -4.33
N ALA A 275 -6.49 21.38 -3.26
CA ALA A 275 -5.37 20.99 -2.41
C ALA A 275 -5.88 20.39 -1.11
N GLY A 276 -5.24 19.35 -0.60
CA GLY A 276 -5.60 18.77 0.69
C GLY A 276 -4.48 17.97 1.31
N ASP A 277 -4.41 18.03 2.64
CA ASP A 277 -3.44 17.31 3.46
C ASP A 277 -4.17 16.28 4.33
N ARG A 278 -3.58 15.10 4.48
CA ARG A 278 -4.19 13.95 5.15
C ARG A 278 -3.15 13.23 6.00
N SER A 279 -3.44 13.09 7.29
CA SER A 279 -2.68 12.25 8.21
C SER A 279 -3.20 10.81 8.23
N GLY A 280 -2.37 9.89 8.73
CA GLY A 280 -2.77 8.53 9.01
C GLY A 280 -1.71 7.76 9.77
N ASP A 281 -2.03 6.53 10.14
CA ASP A 281 -1.09 5.59 10.72
C ASP A 281 -1.16 4.22 10.04
N THR A 282 -0.09 3.46 10.16
CA THR A 282 -0.03 2.08 9.72
C THR A 282 0.68 1.23 10.75
N ARG A 283 0.11 0.06 11.01
CA ARG A 283 0.67 -0.93 11.93
C ARG A 283 0.91 -2.20 11.15
N PHE A 284 2.02 -2.86 11.41
CA PHE A 284 2.33 -4.12 10.76
C PHE A 284 2.94 -5.12 11.73
N VAL A 285 2.70 -6.38 11.41
CA VAL A 285 3.34 -7.52 12.05
C VAL A 285 3.75 -8.49 10.96
N SER A 286 4.93 -9.06 11.08
CA SER A 286 5.42 -10.08 10.17
C SER A 286 6.16 -11.13 10.97
N ALA A 287 5.86 -12.40 10.69
CA ALA A 287 6.50 -13.53 11.33
C ALA A 287 6.91 -14.56 10.29
N ALA A 288 8.14 -15.05 10.38
CA ALA A 288 8.65 -16.12 9.54
C ALA A 288 9.12 -17.29 10.41
N PHE A 289 8.81 -18.50 9.98
CA PHE A 289 9.27 -19.72 10.63
C PHE A 289 9.84 -20.65 9.56
N GLY A 290 10.94 -21.31 9.87
CA GLY A 290 11.53 -22.22 8.91
C GLY A 290 12.42 -23.28 9.50
N ARG A 291 12.74 -24.24 8.64
CA ARG A 291 13.59 -25.38 8.92
C ARG A 291 14.66 -25.55 7.85
N ILE A 292 15.92 -25.53 8.28
CA ILE A 292 17.08 -25.80 7.45
C ILE A 292 17.41 -27.30 7.53
N VAL A 293 17.45 -27.98 6.39
CA VAL A 293 17.78 -29.40 6.24
C VAL A 293 19.06 -29.51 5.42
N ARG A 294 20.13 -30.03 6.03
CA ARG A 294 21.42 -30.28 5.37
C ARG A 294 21.53 -31.77 5.06
N ARG A 295 21.76 -32.14 3.79
CA ARG A 295 22.04 -33.52 3.33
C ARG A 295 23.22 -33.52 2.38
N ASP A 296 24.31 -34.20 2.71
CA ASP A 296 25.53 -34.37 1.90
C ASP A 296 25.98 -33.12 1.12
N ALA A 297 25.49 -32.94 -0.11
CA ALA A 297 25.82 -31.82 -1.01
C ALA A 297 24.69 -30.77 -1.19
N MET A 298 23.60 -30.86 -0.43
CA MET A 298 22.41 -30.01 -0.56
C MET A 298 22.00 -29.41 0.79
N VAL A 299 21.73 -28.10 0.77
CA VAL A 299 21.03 -27.40 1.85
C VAL A 299 19.66 -27.03 1.32
N SER A 300 18.60 -27.44 2.02
CA SER A 300 17.22 -27.07 1.71
C SER A 300 16.64 -26.31 2.88
N GLU A 301 16.00 -25.19 2.61
CA GLU A 301 15.27 -24.42 3.60
C GLU A 301 13.79 -24.48 3.28
N TYR A 302 13.00 -24.87 4.27
CA TYR A 302 11.55 -24.86 4.19
C TYR A 302 11.05 -23.76 5.12
N TYR A 303 10.40 -22.74 4.59
CA TYR A 303 9.93 -21.63 5.40
C TYR A 303 8.48 -21.28 5.07
N ALA A 304 7.85 -20.58 5.99
CA ALA A 304 6.58 -19.92 5.80
C ALA A 304 6.61 -18.57 6.51
N ARG A 305 5.97 -17.58 5.89
CA ARG A 305 5.91 -16.21 6.36
C ARG A 305 4.46 -15.72 6.35
N LEU A 306 4.09 -15.03 7.40
CA LEU A 306 2.78 -14.40 7.56
C LEU A 306 2.99 -12.91 7.79
N ASP A 307 2.36 -12.11 6.96
CA ASP A 307 2.37 -10.66 7.04
C ASP A 307 0.95 -10.16 7.28
N ALA A 308 0.78 -9.27 8.25
CA ALA A 308 -0.47 -8.58 8.50
C ALA A 308 -0.21 -7.10 8.73
N ARG A 309 -1.15 -6.27 8.30
CA ARG A 309 -1.08 -4.82 8.41
C ARG A 309 -2.47 -4.26 8.61
N SER A 310 -2.53 -3.11 9.26
CA SER A 310 -3.72 -2.28 9.36
C SER A 310 -3.34 -0.84 9.05
N ILE A 311 -4.14 -0.19 8.22
CA ILE A 311 -3.92 1.16 7.72
C ILE A 311 -5.13 2.01 8.12
N SER A 312 -4.87 3.12 8.81
CA SER A 312 -5.87 4.12 9.14
C SER A 312 -5.48 5.44 8.50
N LEU A 313 -6.38 6.06 7.74
CA LEU A 313 -6.17 7.36 7.11
C LEU A 313 -7.30 8.30 7.50
N ASP A 314 -6.98 9.46 8.04
CA ASP A 314 -7.96 10.41 8.57
C ASP A 314 -8.82 11.05 7.48
N GLY A 315 -9.98 11.60 7.85
CA GLY A 315 -10.75 12.45 6.94
C GLY A 315 -10.07 13.80 6.74
N PHE A 316 -10.26 14.43 5.59
CA PHE A 316 -9.74 15.78 5.32
C PHE A 316 -10.68 16.56 4.40
N THR A 317 -10.51 17.88 4.34
CA THR A 317 -11.30 18.73 3.41
C THR A 317 -10.36 19.48 2.50
N GLU A 318 -10.65 19.43 1.20
CA GLU A 318 -9.88 20.13 0.19
C GLU A 318 -10.16 21.64 0.23
N THR A 319 -9.19 22.40 -0.28
CA THR A 319 -9.26 23.85 -0.40
C THR A 319 -8.82 24.31 -1.79
N GLY A 320 -9.13 25.56 -2.16
CA GLY A 320 -8.68 26.16 -3.42
C GLY A 320 -9.57 25.91 -4.64
N ALA A 321 -10.52 24.97 -4.57
CA ALA A 321 -11.38 24.57 -5.68
C ALA A 321 -12.85 25.06 -5.60
N GLY A 322 -13.16 26.03 -4.72
CA GLY A 322 -14.50 26.61 -4.63
C GLY A 322 -15.59 25.57 -4.40
N LEU A 323 -16.63 25.58 -5.25
CA LEU A 323 -17.73 24.61 -5.15
C LEU A 323 -17.34 23.16 -5.46
N SER A 324 -16.21 22.95 -6.13
CA SER A 324 -15.67 21.63 -6.50
C SER A 324 -14.74 21.01 -5.43
N ALA A 325 -14.51 21.70 -4.31
CA ALA A 325 -13.77 21.15 -3.18
C ALA A 325 -14.57 20.04 -2.47
N LEU A 326 -13.90 18.95 -2.11
CA LEU A 326 -14.50 17.78 -1.48
C LEU A 326 -14.09 17.64 -0.01
N THR A 327 -14.99 17.07 0.79
CA THR A 327 -14.68 16.51 2.10
C THR A 327 -14.55 15.00 1.95
N TRP A 328 -13.45 14.47 2.46
CA TRP A 328 -13.05 13.08 2.42
C TRP A 328 -13.23 12.46 3.79
N ASP A 329 -13.85 11.28 3.83
CA ASP A 329 -14.02 10.52 5.06
C ASP A 329 -12.74 9.76 5.44
N ALA A 330 -12.67 9.39 6.72
CA ALA A 330 -11.66 8.49 7.23
C ALA A 330 -11.81 7.09 6.61
N VAL A 331 -10.68 6.37 6.47
CA VAL A 331 -10.62 5.03 5.89
C VAL A 331 -9.79 4.15 6.80
N GLU A 332 -10.32 2.98 7.13
CA GLU A 332 -9.61 1.90 7.84
C GLU A 332 -9.58 0.65 6.96
N GLN A 333 -8.41 0.03 6.82
CA GLN A 333 -8.16 -1.21 6.05
C GLN A 333 -7.25 -2.18 6.79
#